data_AF-A0A2Z6NSW1-F1
#
_entry.id   AF-A0A2Z6NSW1-F1
#
_cell.length_a   1.000
_cell.length_b   1.000
_cell.length_c   1.000
_cell.angle_alpha   90.00
_cell.angle_beta   90.00
_cell.angle_gamma   90.00
#
_symmetry.space_group_name_H-M   'P 1'
#
loop_
_entity.id
_entity.type
_entity.pdbx_description
1 polymer ?
#
loop_
_entity_poly.entity_id
_entity_poly.type
_entity_poly.pdbx_seq_one_letter_code
_entity_poly.pdbx_strand_id
1 'polypeptide(L)'
;MNLGLEKVHGYSFGDSLEDHRKSKWLDFQTRLNKLLSLDEAWTLVLDDALANSFIAPVTDDLKDDHQLTFEEYERSWEQNEELGLNDMDTSSADAAYESTNTTNTA
;
A
#
# COMPACT_ATOMS: atom_id res chain seq x y z
N MET A 1 -21.16 -7.27 -9.20
CA MET A 1 -19.95 -6.64 -8.63
C MET A 1 -18.95 -6.59 -9.78
N ASN A 2 -18.44 -5.49 -10.32
CA ASN A 2 -17.92 -4.27 -9.72
C ASN A 2 -17.85 -3.18 -10.83
N LEU A 3 -18.69 -2.13 -10.77
CA LEU A 3 -18.75 -1.05 -11.79
C LEU A 3 -17.71 0.07 -11.54
N GLY A 4 -16.93 0.00 -10.46
CA GLY A 4 -16.05 1.09 -10.03
C GLY A 4 -14.73 1.17 -10.80
N LEU A 5 -14.07 0.03 -11.03
CA LEU A 5 -12.76 -0.03 -11.67
C LEU A 5 -12.77 0.49 -13.11
N GLU A 6 -13.83 0.20 -13.87
CA GLU A 6 -14.03 0.67 -15.25
C GLU A 6 -14.17 2.20 -15.36
N LYS A 7 -14.61 2.88 -14.29
CA LYS A 7 -14.84 4.32 -14.27
C LYS A 7 -13.67 5.14 -13.74
N VAL A 8 -12.87 4.56 -12.84
CA VAL A 8 -11.82 5.28 -12.09
C VAL A 8 -10.49 5.29 -12.83
N HIS A 9 -10.18 4.23 -13.55
CA HIS A 9 -8.96 4.14 -14.37
C HIS A 9 -9.37 4.49 -15.79
N GLY A 10 -8.60 5.34 -16.47
CA GLY A 10 -8.89 5.98 -17.77
C GLY A 10 -9.16 5.07 -18.98
N TYR A 11 -9.92 3.99 -18.82
CA TYR A 11 -10.62 3.24 -19.85
C TYR A 11 -11.91 3.96 -20.24
N SER A 12 -11.84 5.28 -20.48
CA SER A 12 -12.90 5.96 -21.21
C SER A 12 -12.86 5.41 -22.64
N PHE A 13 -13.71 4.42 -22.91
CA PHE A 13 -13.80 3.75 -24.20
C PHE A 13 -14.34 4.72 -25.26
N GLY A 14 -13.44 5.52 -25.85
CA GLY A 14 -13.69 6.16 -27.14
C GLY A 14 -13.79 5.11 -28.24
N ASP A 15 -14.54 5.42 -29.29
CA ASP A 15 -14.78 4.52 -30.43
C ASP A 15 -13.52 4.15 -31.24
N SER A 16 -12.41 4.85 -31.01
CA SER A 16 -11.16 4.74 -31.76
C SER A 16 -10.12 3.79 -31.12
N LEU A 17 -10.53 2.93 -30.18
CA LEU A 17 -9.61 2.04 -29.46
C LEU A 17 -9.09 0.89 -30.33
N GLU A 18 -7.76 0.78 -30.43
CA GLU A 18 -7.05 -0.37 -30.99
C GLU A 18 -7.41 -1.66 -30.23
N ASP A 19 -7.79 -2.72 -30.95
CA ASP A 19 -8.23 -4.02 -30.43
C ASP A 19 -7.32 -4.60 -29.33
N HIS A 20 -6.02 -4.28 -29.39
CA HIS A 20 -5.03 -4.74 -28.43
C HIS A 20 -5.31 -4.27 -26.99
N ARG A 21 -5.78 -3.03 -26.77
CA ARG A 21 -6.03 -2.49 -25.42
C ARG A 21 -7.24 -3.13 -24.78
N LYS A 22 -8.29 -3.34 -25.58
CA LYS A 22 -9.50 -4.06 -25.15
C LYS A 22 -9.17 -5.49 -24.73
N SER A 23 -8.34 -6.17 -25.51
CA SER A 23 -7.87 -7.52 -25.17
C SER A 23 -7.09 -7.55 -23.84
N LYS A 24 -6.17 -6.60 -23.64
CA LYS A 24 -5.41 -6.48 -22.37
C LYS A 24 -6.31 -6.21 -21.17
N TRP A 25 -7.33 -5.36 -21.30
CA TRP A 25 -8.29 -5.10 -20.23
C TRP A 25 -9.10 -6.36 -19.87
N LEU A 26 -9.59 -7.08 -20.88
CA LEU A 26 -10.35 -8.32 -20.66
C LEU A 26 -9.50 -9.40 -19.98
N ASP A 27 -8.22 -9.52 -20.36
CA ASP A 27 -7.27 -10.42 -19.71
C ASP A 27 -7.04 -10.02 -18.25
N PHE A 28 -6.81 -8.74 -17.96
CA PHE A 28 -6.68 -8.23 -16.59
C PHE A 28 -7.91 -8.54 -15.75
N GLN A 29 -9.12 -8.23 -16.25
CA GLN A 29 -10.38 -8.51 -15.55
C GLN A 29 -10.58 -10.00 -15.29
N THR A 30 -10.22 -10.86 -16.25
CA THR A 30 -10.29 -12.31 -16.10
C THR A 30 -9.37 -12.78 -14.96
N ARG A 31 -8.13 -12.27 -14.92
CA ARG A 31 -7.17 -12.61 -13.86
C ARG A 31 -7.63 -12.09 -12.49
N LEU A 32 -8.14 -10.86 -12.41
CA LEU A 32 -8.68 -10.30 -11.18
C LEU A 32 -9.85 -11.14 -10.64
N ASN A 33 -10.76 -11.57 -11.50
CA ASN A 33 -11.88 -12.42 -11.09
C ASN A 33 -11.41 -13.78 -10.53
N LYS A 34 -10.34 -14.36 -11.08
CA LYS A 34 -9.74 -15.58 -10.52
C LYS A 34 -9.13 -15.38 -9.14
N LEU A 35 -8.49 -14.23 -8.91
CA LEU A 35 -7.97 -13.89 -7.58
C LEU A 35 -9.12 -13.75 -6.57
N LEU A 36 -10.22 -13.10 -6.99
CA LEU A 36 -11.40 -12.89 -6.16
C LEU A 36 -12.20 -14.18 -5.90
N SER A 37 -12.16 -15.16 -6.80
CA SER A 37 -12.83 -16.45 -6.59
C SER A 37 -12.10 -17.34 -5.59
N LEU A 38 -10.84 -17.03 -5.26
CA LEU A 38 -9.98 -17.83 -4.37
C LEU A 38 -9.76 -19.27 -4.87
N ASP A 39 -9.93 -19.52 -6.17
CA ASP A 39 -9.71 -20.84 -6.78
C ASP A 39 -8.21 -21.20 -6.85
N GLU A 40 -7.34 -20.19 -6.88
CA GLU A 40 -5.88 -20.34 -6.91
C GLU A 40 -5.27 -19.53 -5.73
N ALA A 41 -4.25 -20.08 -5.07
CA ALA A 41 -3.55 -19.38 -4.00
C ALA A 41 -2.74 -18.20 -4.58
N TRP A 42 -2.73 -17.07 -3.86
CA TRP A 42 -2.02 -15.86 -4.25
C TRP A 42 -1.50 -15.13 -3.01
N THR A 43 -0.58 -14.19 -3.23
CA THR A 43 0.04 -13.37 -2.17
C THR A 43 -0.26 -11.90 -2.44
N LEU A 44 -0.81 -11.20 -1.45
CA LEU A 44 -0.86 -9.74 -1.45
C LEU A 44 0.48 -9.20 -0.94
N VAL A 45 1.11 -8.31 -1.71
CA VAL A 45 2.21 -7.49 -1.19
C VAL A 45 1.69 -6.07 -1.09
N LEU A 46 1.67 -5.53 0.13
CA LEU A 46 1.29 -4.15 0.41
C LEU A 46 2.51 -3.43 0.96
N ASP A 47 3.04 -2.51 0.17
CA ASP A 47 4.21 -1.70 0.50
C ASP A 47 3.76 -0.25 0.72
N ASP A 48 3.94 0.25 1.94
CA ASP A 48 3.55 1.60 2.35
C ASP A 48 4.66 2.25 3.17
N ALA A 49 5.44 3.11 2.52
CA ALA A 49 6.54 3.86 3.11
C ALA A 49 6.13 4.77 4.29
N LEU A 50 4.85 5.14 4.41
CA LEU A 50 4.37 5.96 5.52
C LEU A 50 3.81 5.15 6.69
N ALA A 51 3.76 3.82 6.56
CA ALA A 51 3.17 2.91 7.56
C ALA A 51 1.73 3.28 7.97
N ASN A 52 0.93 3.81 7.03
CA ASN A 52 -0.46 4.21 7.27
C ASN A 52 -1.48 3.12 6.89
N SER A 53 -1.02 2.06 6.25
CA SER A 53 -1.83 0.92 5.82
C SER A 53 -1.93 -0.15 6.91
N PHE A 54 -3.06 -0.85 6.96
CA PHE A 54 -3.31 -1.91 7.94
C PHE A 54 -4.05 -3.10 7.32
N ILE A 55 -3.58 -4.31 7.62
CA ILE A 55 -4.25 -5.58 7.31
C ILE A 55 -4.57 -6.27 8.63
N ALA A 56 -5.84 -6.59 8.85
CA ALA A 56 -6.26 -7.31 10.06
C ALA A 56 -5.82 -8.77 10.00
N PRO A 57 -5.18 -9.33 11.06
CA PRO A 57 -4.89 -10.75 11.13
C PRO A 57 -6.20 -11.55 11.19
N VAL A 58 -6.15 -12.81 10.77
CA VAL A 58 -7.32 -13.71 10.84
C VAL A 58 -7.45 -14.40 12.21
N THR A 59 -6.42 -14.30 13.05
CA THR A 59 -6.33 -14.88 14.41
C THR A 59 -6.39 -13.80 15.49
N ASP A 60 -6.69 -14.20 16.73
CA ASP A 60 -6.74 -13.30 17.89
C ASP A 60 -5.34 -12.75 18.27
N ASP A 61 -4.31 -13.59 18.16
CA ASP A 61 -2.91 -13.20 18.34
C ASP A 61 -2.20 -13.22 16.98
N LEU A 62 -1.53 -12.12 16.66
CA LEU A 62 -0.80 -11.95 15.40
C LEU A 62 0.25 -13.04 15.18
N LYS A 63 0.88 -13.55 16.25
CA LYS A 63 1.90 -14.59 16.14
C LYS A 63 1.35 -15.93 15.62
N ASP A 64 0.03 -16.11 15.72
CA ASP A 64 -0.65 -17.33 15.30
C ASP A 64 -1.13 -17.25 13.83
N ASP A 65 -1.03 -16.07 13.18
CA ASP A 65 -1.37 -15.90 11.76
C ASP A 65 -0.17 -16.26 10.87
N HIS A 66 -0.18 -17.47 10.32
CA HIS A 66 0.88 -17.93 9.40
C HIS A 66 0.70 -17.45 7.95
N GLN A 67 -0.38 -16.72 7.64
CA GLN A 67 -0.67 -16.20 6.29
C GLN A 67 -0.35 -14.72 6.14
N LEU A 68 -0.02 -14.03 7.24
CA LEU A 68 0.34 -12.62 7.27
C LEU A 68 1.79 -12.47 7.72
N THR A 69 2.58 -11.78 6.91
CA THR A 69 3.95 -11.36 7.24
C THR A 69 4.07 -9.86 7.04
N PHE A 70 4.76 -9.17 7.93
CA PHE A 70 5.08 -7.74 7.78
C PHE A 70 6.55 -7.50 8.09
N GLU A 71 7.13 -6.52 7.41
CA GLU A 71 8.50 -6.08 7.61
C GLU A 71 8.51 -4.56 7.74
N GLU A 72 9.26 -4.04 8.72
CA GLU A 72 9.54 -2.62 8.82
C GLU A 72 10.86 -2.35 8.11
N TYR A 73 10.92 -1.26 7.37
CA TYR A 73 12.11 -0.86 6.62
C TYR A 73 12.34 0.64 6.73
N GLU A 74 13.61 1.03 6.58
CA GLU A 74 13.98 2.44 6.47
C GLU A 74 13.73 2.93 5.05
N ARG A 75 12.98 4.02 4.93
CA ARG A 75 12.68 4.64 3.62
C ARG A 75 13.97 5.00 2.89
N SER A 76 13.96 4.84 1.57
CA SER A 76 15.03 5.36 0.72
C SER A 76 15.01 6.89 0.71
N TRP A 77 16.13 7.48 0.29
CA TRP A 77 16.24 8.93 0.16
C TRP A 77 15.22 9.47 -0.86
N GLU A 78 15.01 8.76 -1.96
CA GLU A 78 14.03 9.10 -3.01
C GLU A 78 12.60 9.01 -2.49
N GLN A 79 12.28 8.00 -1.69
CA GLN A 79 10.96 7.90 -1.05
C GLN A 79 10.71 9.08 -0.12
N ASN A 80 11.71 9.48 0.69
CA ASN A 80 11.60 10.67 1.52
C ASN A 80 11.44 11.95 0.69
N GLU A 81 12.11 12.06 -0.46
CA GLU A 81 11.99 13.20 -1.36
C GLU A 81 10.59 13.31 -1.96
N GLU A 82 10.05 12.20 -2.48
CA GLU A 82 8.69 12.14 -3.06
C GLU A 82 7.62 12.49 -2.02
N LEU A 83 7.87 12.15 -0.76
CA LEU A 83 7.00 12.45 0.38
C LEU A 83 7.24 13.86 0.97
N GLY A 84 8.23 14.61 0.47
CA GLY A 84 8.59 15.96 0.95
C GLY A 84 9.18 15.97 2.36
N LEU A 85 9.78 14.86 2.80
CA LEU A 85 10.30 14.67 4.16
C LEU A 85 11.73 15.18 4.32
N ASN A 86 12.53 15.20 3.25
CA ASN A 86 13.93 15.63 3.31
C ASN A 86 14.09 17.11 3.73
N ASP A 87 13.13 17.95 3.35
CA ASP A 87 13.13 19.38 3.65
C ASP A 87 12.33 19.74 4.91
N MET A 88 11.84 18.75 5.66
CA MET A 88 10.99 18.98 6.82
C MET A 88 11.82 19.51 8.01
N ASP A 89 11.43 20.67 8.54
CA ASP A 89 12.03 21.20 9.77
C ASP A 89 11.46 20.47 11.00
N THR A 90 12.23 19.51 11.52
CA THR A 90 11.89 18.73 12.71
C THR A 90 12.36 19.36 14.02
N SER A 91 13.03 20.52 13.99
CA SER A 91 13.70 21.10 15.15
C SER A 91 12.79 21.29 16.37
N SER A 92 11.53 21.64 16.13
CA SER A 92 10.53 21.79 17.20
C SER A 92 10.15 20.45 17.86
N ALA A 93 10.03 19.38 17.08
CA ALA A 93 9.76 18.04 17.58
C ALA A 93 10.99 17.48 18.32
N ASP A 94 12.17 17.67 17.76
CA ASP A 94 13.44 17.24 18.37
C ASP A 94 13.64 17.88 19.74
N ALA A 95 13.40 19.19 19.86
CA ALA A 95 13.44 19.89 21.15
C ALA A 95 12.44 19.35 22.18
N ALA A 96 11.24 18.95 21.74
CA ALA A 96 10.23 18.35 22.61
C ALA A 96 10.67 16.96 23.12
N TYR A 97 11.19 16.10 22.24
CA TYR A 97 11.65 14.76 22.62
C TYR A 97 12.91 14.80 23.50
N GLU A 98 13.84 15.72 23.27
CA GLU A 98 15.02 15.89 24.13
C GLU A 98 14.65 16.30 25.56
N SER A 99 13.63 17.16 25.72
CA SER A 99 13.15 17.62 27.05
C SER A 99 12.50 16.52 27.89
N THR A 100 11.87 15.53 27.24
CA THR A 100 11.20 14.42 27.92
C THR A 100 12.18 13.32 28.36
N ASN A 101 13.23 13.08 27.57
CA ASN A 101 14.30 12.13 27.94
C ASN A 101 15.12 12.58 29.14
N THR A 102 15.38 13.89 29.27
CA THR A 102 16.09 14.46 30.43
C THR A 102 15.27 14.43 31.73
N THR A 103 13.94 14.40 31.62
CA THR A 103 13.04 14.33 32.80
C THR A 103 12.88 12.90 33.32
N ASN A 104 13.02 11.89 32.45
CA ASN A 104 12.88 10.47 32.83
C ASN A 104 14.18 9.80 33.32
N THR A 105 15.32 10.52 33.31
CA THR A 105 16.63 10.01 33.79
C THR A 105 17.12 10.66 35.09
N ALA A 106 16.25 11.40 35.80
CA ALA A 106 16.54 11.99 37.12
C ALA A 106 15.84 11.24 38.26
#